data_AF-A0A2L0EHV3-F1
#
_entry.id   AF-A0A2L0EHV3-F1
#
_cell.length_a   1.000
_cell.length_b   1.000
_cell.length_c   1.000
_cell.angle_alpha   90.00
_cell.angle_beta   90.00
_cell.angle_gamma   90.00
#
_symmetry.space_group_name_H-M   'P 1'
#
loop_
_entity.id
_entity.type
_entity.pdbx_description
1 polymer ?
#
loop_
_entity_poly.entity_id
_entity_poly.type
_entity_poly.pdbx_seq_one_letter_code
_entity_poly.pdbx_strand_id
1 'polypeptide(L)'
;MFACNDAFEGAVVLPSGVDLYGGFHCQEWERTDEDYTTVIIVRQDPIITLTVEPAGAGDTGAGDGVSTIDHVTVRSWIYLGMLVQSGTAVEFIRSELRASYGNGGRHGEKWGGLNHAPDGAHGMYGGDACSAATVAGGPAVVNPCEGGIQSLGGKGGDGLADGAGDGTDGDPVPTPNPDHHGQGGIGNRTDGGCGAGFPGISGAWGAAGAPGEGIGRLTDRGWEGDKAADGSRGMPGQGGGGGGGRRGGLAVCGVASKGGAGGGSGGAGGCGGRGGRGGENGRPTIGIAALHAKLTVRDSLIETLDAGRGGDGGPPEHGGEGGRGAPGGAVGDGTWSCGGGNGGRGGDGGYGGPGRGGDSIGIAYLDEDQLTLQGVIFELGPPGKGGTSWSHDGSMITGEDGMEIETLRFPE
;
A
#
# COMPACT_ATOMS: atom_id res chain seq x y z
N MET A 1 0.40 26.26 -41.10
CA MET A 1 1.54 27.00 -40.53
C MET A 1 2.80 26.50 -41.20
N PHE A 2 3.72 27.39 -41.56
CA PHE A 2 5.05 27.02 -42.05
C PHE A 2 6.09 27.45 -41.01
N ALA A 3 7.01 26.56 -40.67
CA ALA A 3 8.08 26.82 -39.72
C ALA A 3 9.43 26.51 -40.35
N CYS A 4 10.41 27.34 -40.04
CA CYS A 4 11.75 27.14 -40.56
C CYS A 4 12.54 26.11 -39.75
N ASN A 5 13.66 25.63 -40.29
CA ASN A 5 14.52 24.58 -39.74
C ASN A 5 15.38 25.04 -38.56
N ASP A 6 14.75 25.70 -37.58
CA ASP A 6 15.32 26.11 -36.31
C ASP A 6 14.64 25.38 -35.14
N ALA A 7 15.10 25.62 -33.91
CA ALA A 7 14.52 25.13 -32.69
C ALA A 7 13.63 26.18 -32.01
N PHE A 8 12.35 25.84 -31.83
CA PHE A 8 11.36 26.66 -31.15
C PHE A 8 11.10 26.13 -29.75
N GLU A 9 11.25 27.02 -28.76
CA GLU A 9 10.98 26.69 -27.36
C GLU A 9 9.55 27.06 -26.99
N GLY A 10 8.78 26.07 -26.53
CA GLY A 10 7.39 26.22 -26.12
C GLY A 10 6.53 25.02 -26.52
N ALA A 11 5.47 24.78 -25.76
CA ALA A 11 4.47 23.79 -26.13
C ALA A 11 3.60 24.35 -27.27
N VAL A 12 3.24 23.47 -28.20
CA VAL A 12 2.35 23.80 -29.31
C VAL A 12 1.01 23.12 -29.08
N VAL A 13 -0.04 23.93 -29.07
CA VAL A 13 -1.42 23.47 -29.12
C VAL A 13 -1.95 23.79 -30.51
N LEU A 14 -2.28 22.74 -31.27
CA LEU A 14 -2.69 22.81 -32.67
C LEU A 14 -4.18 22.46 -32.76
N PRO A 15 -5.05 23.41 -33.15
CA PRO A 15 -6.44 23.08 -33.41
C PRO A 15 -6.55 22.13 -34.61
N SER A 16 -7.49 21.18 -34.55
CA SER A 16 -7.75 20.23 -35.62
C SER A 16 -8.03 20.96 -36.95
N GLY A 17 -7.49 20.42 -38.04
CA GLY A 17 -7.53 21.07 -39.35
C GLY A 17 -6.40 22.08 -39.57
N VAL A 18 -5.67 22.53 -38.55
CA VAL A 18 -4.50 23.40 -38.80
C VAL A 18 -3.28 22.54 -39.14
N ASP A 19 -2.64 22.82 -40.26
CA ASP A 19 -1.41 22.14 -40.66
C ASP A 19 -0.16 22.78 -40.04
N LEU A 20 0.86 21.98 -39.81
CA LEU A 20 2.20 22.37 -39.38
C LEU A 20 3.25 21.75 -40.30
N TYR A 21 3.79 22.56 -41.20
CA TYR A 21 4.87 22.18 -42.11
C TYR A 21 6.19 22.78 -41.64
N GLY A 22 7.11 21.93 -41.19
CA GLY A 22 8.48 22.30 -40.82
C GLY A 22 9.49 22.12 -41.94
N GLY A 23 10.76 22.34 -41.59
CA GLY A 23 11.92 22.04 -42.43
C GLY A 23 12.29 23.09 -43.48
N PHE A 24 11.65 24.27 -43.45
CA PHE A 24 11.95 25.33 -44.42
C PHE A 24 13.24 26.07 -44.07
N HIS A 25 14.04 26.47 -45.04
CA HIS A 25 15.20 27.33 -44.76
C HIS A 25 14.74 28.69 -44.18
N CYS A 26 15.29 29.13 -43.04
CA CYS A 26 14.79 30.31 -42.31
C CYS A 26 14.88 31.65 -43.05
N GLN A 27 15.67 31.74 -44.12
CA GLN A 27 15.79 32.95 -44.93
C GLN A 27 15.06 32.82 -46.28
N GLU A 28 15.19 31.65 -46.91
CA GLU A 28 14.73 31.45 -48.28
C GLU A 28 13.29 30.92 -48.33
N TRP A 29 12.79 30.32 -47.24
CA TRP A 29 11.46 29.69 -47.17
C TRP A 29 11.22 28.65 -48.26
N GLU A 30 12.29 27.97 -48.67
CA GLU A 30 12.28 26.83 -49.57
C GLU A 30 12.74 25.58 -48.81
N ARG A 31 12.30 24.39 -49.26
CA ARG A 31 12.84 23.12 -48.77
C ARG A 31 14.14 22.83 -49.49
N THR A 32 15.17 22.49 -48.72
CA THR A 32 16.46 22.05 -49.24
C THR A 32 16.41 20.58 -49.66
N ASP A 33 17.42 20.12 -50.42
CA ASP A 33 17.59 18.69 -50.75
C ASP A 33 17.94 17.83 -49.53
N GLU A 34 18.39 18.46 -48.44
CA GLU A 34 18.59 17.82 -47.13
C GLU A 34 17.26 17.79 -46.35
N ASP A 35 16.97 16.67 -45.69
CA ASP A 35 15.72 16.38 -44.97
C ASP A 35 15.72 17.04 -43.58
N TYR A 36 15.80 18.38 -43.55
CA TYR A 36 15.78 19.13 -42.30
C TYR A 36 14.40 19.16 -41.69
N THR A 37 14.36 19.06 -40.36
CA THR A 37 13.13 19.24 -39.58
C THR A 37 13.14 20.55 -38.79
N THR A 38 11.95 21.04 -38.47
CA THR A 38 11.77 22.06 -37.43
C THR A 38 11.72 21.41 -36.06
N VAL A 39 12.50 21.88 -35.09
CA VAL A 39 12.50 21.30 -33.74
C VAL A 39 11.53 22.06 -32.83
N ILE A 40 10.63 21.34 -32.15
CA ILE A 40 9.82 21.87 -31.06
C ILE A 40 10.31 21.27 -29.75
N ILE A 41 10.61 22.10 -28.75
CA ILE A 41 11.15 21.65 -27.47
C ILE A 41 10.57 22.45 -26.30
N VAL A 42 10.37 21.79 -25.16
CA VAL A 42 9.96 22.44 -23.90
C VAL A 42 11.00 22.13 -22.83
N ARG A 43 11.72 23.14 -22.29
CA ARG A 43 12.85 22.89 -21.37
C ARG A 43 12.53 23.02 -19.88
N GLN A 44 11.53 23.81 -19.50
CA GLN A 44 11.34 24.25 -18.11
C GLN A 44 10.08 23.70 -17.43
N ASP A 45 9.03 23.38 -18.20
CA ASP A 45 7.73 22.97 -17.66
C ASP A 45 7.39 21.53 -18.05
N PRO A 46 6.82 20.72 -17.13
CA PRO A 46 6.39 19.35 -17.41
C PRO A 46 5.06 19.33 -18.17
N ILE A 47 5.02 19.97 -19.33
CA ILE A 47 3.86 20.05 -20.22
C ILE A 47 4.09 19.22 -21.47
N ILE A 48 3.01 18.74 -22.07
CA ILE A 48 3.05 17.99 -23.32
C ILE A 48 3.53 18.92 -24.43
N THR A 49 4.58 18.53 -25.14
CA THR A 49 5.23 19.38 -26.15
C THR A 49 4.31 19.71 -27.32
N LEU A 50 3.50 18.75 -27.75
CA LEU A 50 2.57 18.92 -28.86
C LEU A 50 1.20 18.33 -28.50
N THR A 51 0.16 19.17 -28.53
CA THR A 51 -1.23 18.74 -28.34
C THR A 51 -2.05 19.12 -29.56
N VAL A 52 -2.82 18.18 -30.11
CA VAL A 52 -3.84 18.46 -31.11
C VAL A 52 -5.20 18.42 -30.44
N GLU A 53 -5.90 19.55 -30.47
CA GLU A 53 -7.20 19.73 -29.82
C GLU A 53 -8.33 19.90 -30.83
N PRO A 54 -9.60 19.62 -30.46
CA PRO A 54 -10.74 19.84 -31.34
C PRO A 54 -10.83 21.30 -31.80
N ALA A 55 -11.22 21.50 -33.06
CA ALA A 55 -11.43 22.84 -33.61
C ALA A 55 -12.55 23.58 -32.87
N GLY A 56 -12.27 24.82 -32.45
CA GLY A 56 -13.25 25.75 -31.91
C GLY A 56 -14.13 26.38 -32.99
N ALA A 57 -15.22 27.05 -32.58
CA ALA A 57 -16.20 27.64 -33.50
C ALA A 57 -15.64 28.76 -34.41
N GLY A 58 -14.43 29.26 -34.12
CA GLY A 58 -13.73 30.29 -34.91
C GLY A 58 -12.59 29.74 -35.77
N ASP A 59 -12.29 28.44 -35.68
CA ASP A 59 -11.15 27.86 -36.39
C ASP A 59 -11.51 27.59 -37.85
N THR A 60 -10.75 28.18 -38.76
CA THR A 60 -10.89 28.01 -40.21
C THR A 60 -9.84 27.04 -40.75
N GLY A 61 -9.64 25.91 -40.09
CA GLY A 61 -8.66 24.89 -40.49
C GLY A 61 -8.85 24.40 -41.94
N ALA A 62 -7.98 23.49 -42.37
CA ALA A 62 -8.06 22.75 -43.61
C ALA A 62 -9.50 22.27 -43.83
N GLY A 63 -9.97 22.43 -45.07
CA GLY A 63 -11.39 22.21 -45.41
C GLY A 63 -11.87 20.77 -45.22
N ASP A 64 -10.96 19.83 -44.98
CA ASP A 64 -11.23 18.42 -44.69
C ASP A 64 -11.18 18.08 -43.18
N GLY A 65 -10.79 19.03 -42.32
CA GLY A 65 -10.70 18.85 -40.87
C GLY A 65 -9.48 18.05 -40.38
N VAL A 66 -8.55 17.70 -41.28
CA VAL A 66 -7.33 16.93 -40.96
C VAL A 66 -6.17 17.89 -40.71
N SER A 67 -5.39 17.64 -39.66
CA SER A 67 -4.13 18.35 -39.37
C SER A 67 -2.93 17.58 -39.89
N THR A 68 -2.21 18.11 -40.87
CA THR A 68 -0.92 17.54 -41.32
C THR A 68 0.24 18.12 -40.53
N ILE A 69 1.09 17.27 -39.98
CA ILE A 69 2.35 17.61 -39.30
C ILE A 69 3.48 16.96 -40.09
N ASP A 70 4.33 17.77 -40.73
CA ASP A 70 5.31 17.30 -41.71
C ASP A 70 6.68 17.96 -41.52
N HIS A 71 7.76 17.17 -41.49
CA HIS A 71 9.14 17.62 -41.22
C HIS A 71 9.29 18.35 -39.88
N VAL A 72 8.75 17.77 -38.80
CA VAL A 72 8.84 18.31 -37.44
C VAL A 72 9.50 17.30 -36.51
N THR A 73 10.47 17.75 -35.71
CA THR A 73 11.05 16.96 -34.61
C THR A 73 10.48 17.46 -33.28
N VAL A 74 9.64 16.65 -32.64
CA VAL A 74 9.05 16.91 -31.33
C VAL A 74 9.97 16.34 -30.25
N ARG A 75 10.61 17.20 -29.47
CA ARG A 75 11.45 16.80 -28.32
C ARG A 75 10.72 17.08 -27.03
N SER A 76 10.15 16.04 -26.44
CA SER A 76 9.51 16.12 -25.14
C SER A 76 10.50 15.81 -24.02
N TRP A 77 10.42 16.60 -22.96
CA TRP A 77 11.15 16.40 -21.71
C TRP A 77 10.31 15.67 -20.65
N ILE A 78 9.09 15.30 -21.01
CA ILE A 78 8.22 14.47 -20.18
C ILE A 78 7.97 13.13 -20.85
N TYR A 79 7.35 12.25 -20.08
CA TYR A 79 6.97 10.89 -20.45
C TYR A 79 5.94 10.80 -21.60
N LEU A 80 5.39 11.90 -22.10
CA LEU A 80 4.43 11.94 -23.21
C LEU A 80 4.89 12.96 -24.26
N GLY A 81 5.12 12.50 -25.49
CA GLY A 81 5.58 13.35 -26.60
C GLY A 81 4.47 14.21 -27.20
N MET A 82 3.39 13.55 -27.60
CA MET A 82 2.27 14.14 -28.31
C MET A 82 0.94 13.60 -27.80
N LEU A 83 -0.05 14.48 -27.64
CA LEU A 83 -1.42 14.12 -27.30
C LEU A 83 -2.37 14.53 -28.44
N VAL A 84 -3.15 13.58 -28.93
CA VAL A 84 -4.19 13.78 -29.94
C VAL A 84 -5.53 13.56 -29.26
N GLN A 85 -6.31 14.62 -29.11
CA GLN A 85 -7.57 14.60 -28.36
C GLN A 85 -8.75 14.11 -29.18
N SER A 86 -9.82 13.71 -28.49
CA SER A 86 -11.03 13.13 -29.08
C SER A 86 -11.67 13.98 -30.17
N GLY A 87 -12.09 13.35 -31.26
CA GLY A 87 -12.77 14.03 -32.37
C GLY A 87 -11.83 14.80 -33.32
N THR A 88 -10.53 14.51 -33.27
CA THR A 88 -9.53 15.10 -34.18
C THR A 88 -9.03 14.07 -35.20
N ALA A 89 -8.43 14.58 -36.29
CA ALA A 89 -7.78 13.76 -37.31
C ALA A 89 -6.40 14.33 -37.64
N VAL A 90 -5.36 13.50 -37.55
CA VAL A 90 -3.96 13.92 -37.68
C VAL A 90 -3.19 13.01 -38.64
N GLU A 91 -2.36 13.63 -39.48
CA GLU A 91 -1.31 12.96 -40.24
C GLU A 91 0.06 13.43 -39.77
N PHE A 92 0.85 12.54 -39.17
CA PHE A 92 2.23 12.78 -38.76
C PHE A 92 3.18 12.15 -39.79
N ILE A 93 3.87 12.97 -40.58
CA ILE A 93 4.57 12.56 -41.81
C ILE A 93 6.01 13.03 -41.76
N ARG A 94 6.99 12.18 -42.13
CA ARG A 94 8.42 12.54 -42.22
C ARG A 94 8.90 13.36 -41.03
N SER A 95 8.44 12.95 -39.85
CA SER A 95 8.59 13.69 -38.62
C SER A 95 9.19 12.77 -37.57
N GLU A 96 9.79 13.37 -36.56
CA GLU A 96 10.42 12.65 -35.47
C GLU A 96 9.74 13.04 -34.18
N LEU A 97 9.54 12.07 -33.30
CA LEU A 97 9.07 12.33 -31.95
C LEU A 97 9.97 11.61 -30.98
N ARG A 98 10.38 12.32 -29.93
CA ARG A 98 11.14 11.78 -28.82
C ARG A 98 10.45 12.11 -27.51
N ALA A 99 9.91 11.09 -26.86
CA ALA A 99 9.39 11.18 -25.49
C ALA A 99 10.50 10.90 -24.47
N SER A 100 10.50 11.62 -23.35
CA SER A 100 11.50 11.46 -22.30
C SER A 100 11.17 10.30 -21.36
N TYR A 101 11.95 10.19 -20.29
CA TYR A 101 11.83 9.13 -19.29
C TYR A 101 10.48 9.11 -18.59
N GLY A 102 9.99 7.91 -18.31
CA GLY A 102 8.93 7.69 -17.33
C GLY A 102 9.49 7.86 -15.91
N ASN A 103 8.84 8.67 -15.07
CA ASN A 103 9.23 8.73 -13.66
C ASN A 103 8.85 7.44 -12.92
N GLY A 104 9.71 7.01 -12.00
CA GLY A 104 9.40 5.87 -11.13
C GLY A 104 8.15 6.13 -10.28
N GLY A 105 7.42 5.06 -9.98
CA GLY A 105 6.31 5.07 -9.04
C GLY A 105 6.81 5.35 -7.62
N ARG A 106 6.01 6.07 -6.83
CA ARG A 106 6.38 6.35 -5.44
C ARG A 106 6.38 5.05 -4.62
N HIS A 107 7.38 4.93 -3.76
CA HIS A 107 7.42 3.87 -2.76
C HIS A 107 6.23 3.99 -1.80
N GLY A 108 5.79 2.84 -1.29
CA GLY A 108 4.82 2.78 -0.22
C GLY A 108 5.28 3.58 1.00
N GLU A 109 4.42 4.51 1.44
CA GLU A 109 4.70 5.35 2.59
C GLU A 109 4.97 4.51 3.85
N LYS A 110 6.04 4.88 4.57
CA LYS A 110 6.36 4.28 5.87
C LYS A 110 5.45 4.87 6.94
N TRP A 111 4.98 4.05 7.86
CA TRP A 111 4.31 4.56 9.05
C TRP A 111 5.26 5.44 9.88
N GLY A 112 4.77 6.61 10.29
CA GLY A 112 5.52 7.55 11.11
C GLY A 112 5.62 7.15 12.59
N GLY A 113 6.45 7.84 13.35
CA GLY A 113 6.59 7.63 14.80
C GLY A 113 7.43 6.40 15.17
N LEU A 114 7.07 5.73 16.27
CA LEU A 114 7.77 4.53 16.76
C LEU A 114 7.47 3.27 15.94
N ASN A 115 6.58 3.36 14.95
CA ASN A 115 6.16 2.26 14.07
C ASN A 115 5.74 1.00 14.86
N HIS A 116 4.92 1.20 15.88
CA HIS A 116 4.52 0.15 16.82
C HIS A 116 3.08 0.34 17.26
N ALA A 117 2.30 -0.73 17.15
CA ALA A 117 0.92 -0.74 17.60
C ALA A 117 0.82 -0.66 19.14
N PRO A 118 -0.35 -0.29 19.69
CA PRO A 118 -0.54 -0.18 21.13
C PRO A 118 -0.29 -1.48 21.90
N ASP A 119 0.44 -1.37 22.99
CA ASP A 119 0.72 -2.46 23.92
C ASP A 119 -0.53 -2.88 24.71
N GLY A 120 -0.54 -4.13 25.16
CA GLY A 120 -1.57 -4.69 26.03
C GLY A 120 -1.52 -4.08 27.43
N ALA A 121 -2.71 -3.79 27.98
CA ALA A 121 -2.85 -3.39 29.37
C ALA A 121 -2.32 -4.49 30.31
N HIS A 122 -1.52 -4.08 31.31
CA HIS A 122 -1.07 -4.98 32.36
C HIS A 122 -2.23 -5.44 33.24
N GLY A 123 -2.14 -6.66 33.75
CA GLY A 123 -3.10 -7.23 34.67
C GLY A 123 -3.16 -6.48 35.99
N MET A 124 -4.20 -6.77 36.75
CA MET A 124 -4.52 -6.15 38.03
C MET A 124 -4.36 -7.15 39.17
N TYR A 125 -3.82 -6.67 40.28
CA TYR A 125 -3.58 -7.49 41.48
C TYR A 125 -4.88 -8.07 42.04
N GLY A 126 -4.80 -9.30 42.54
CA GLY A 126 -5.86 -9.90 43.34
C GLY A 126 -5.94 -9.29 44.74
N GLY A 127 -7.11 -9.34 45.37
CA GLY A 127 -7.29 -8.83 46.74
C GLY A 127 -6.57 -9.69 47.78
N ASP A 128 -6.04 -9.04 48.82
CA ASP A 128 -5.38 -9.72 49.94
C ASP A 128 -6.37 -10.54 50.76
N ALA A 129 -5.89 -11.67 51.29
CA ALA A 129 -6.70 -12.58 52.08
C ALA A 129 -7.30 -11.88 53.31
N CYS A 130 -8.43 -12.40 53.78
CA CYS A 130 -9.09 -11.98 55.02
C CYS A 130 -9.66 -10.55 55.03
N SER A 131 -9.52 -9.80 53.93
CA SER A 131 -10.09 -8.47 53.75
C SER A 131 -11.63 -8.51 53.73
N ALA A 132 -12.22 -9.54 53.12
CA ALA A 132 -13.67 -9.70 52.96
C ALA A 132 -14.12 -11.17 53.12
N ALA A 133 -15.44 -11.42 53.05
CA ALA A 133 -15.98 -12.78 53.02
C ALA A 133 -15.69 -13.48 51.68
N THR A 134 -15.84 -12.74 50.59
CA THR A 134 -15.33 -13.06 49.25
C THR A 134 -14.32 -12.01 48.88
N VAL A 135 -13.10 -12.43 48.61
CA VAL A 135 -12.01 -11.54 48.20
C VAL A 135 -11.90 -11.58 46.69
N ALA A 136 -12.14 -10.45 46.04
CA ALA A 136 -12.15 -10.39 44.58
C ALA A 136 -10.78 -10.75 44.00
N GLY A 137 -10.77 -11.57 42.95
CA GLY A 137 -9.63 -11.68 42.06
C GLY A 137 -9.44 -10.39 41.25
N GLY A 138 -8.25 -10.25 40.64
CA GLY A 138 -7.93 -9.10 39.82
C GLY A 138 -8.92 -8.96 38.66
N PRO A 139 -9.49 -7.76 38.41
CA PRO A 139 -10.41 -7.55 37.29
C PRO A 139 -9.72 -7.81 35.95
N ALA A 140 -10.48 -8.34 34.99
CA ALA A 140 -10.03 -8.48 33.61
C ALA A 140 -9.63 -7.12 33.02
N VAL A 141 -8.61 -7.11 32.17
CA VAL A 141 -8.11 -5.90 31.51
C VAL A 141 -8.31 -6.00 30.00
N VAL A 142 -8.75 -4.91 29.39
CA VAL A 142 -9.09 -4.85 27.96
C VAL A 142 -8.04 -4.02 27.24
N ASN A 143 -7.59 -4.50 26.08
CA ASN A 143 -6.89 -3.67 25.11
C ASN A 143 -7.81 -3.42 23.89
N PRO A 144 -8.34 -2.19 23.72
CA PRO A 144 -9.20 -1.85 22.59
C PRO A 144 -8.34 -1.68 21.34
N CYS A 145 -8.14 -2.76 20.59
CA CYS A 145 -7.42 -2.70 19.33
C CYS A 145 -8.29 -2.15 18.19
N GLU A 146 -7.69 -1.31 17.36
CA GLU A 146 -8.29 -0.87 16.11
C GLU A 146 -8.56 -2.08 15.21
N GLY A 147 -9.73 -2.14 14.57
CA GLY A 147 -10.18 -3.30 13.79
C GLY A 147 -11.22 -4.18 14.50
N GLY A 148 -11.61 -3.82 15.73
CA GLY A 148 -12.79 -4.38 16.42
C GLY A 148 -12.57 -5.70 17.16
N ILE A 149 -11.41 -6.33 16.98
CA ILE A 149 -11.02 -7.53 17.74
C ILE A 149 -10.31 -7.06 19.01
N GLN A 150 -10.98 -7.16 20.15
CA GLN A 150 -10.40 -6.81 21.44
C GLN A 150 -9.56 -7.96 21.99
N SER A 151 -8.52 -7.62 22.75
CA SER A 151 -7.79 -8.60 23.55
C SER A 151 -8.10 -8.39 25.03
N LEU A 152 -8.47 -9.48 25.73
CA LEU A 152 -8.90 -9.43 27.12
C LEU A 152 -8.03 -10.33 27.98
N GLY A 153 -7.38 -9.78 29.00
CA GLY A 153 -6.75 -10.59 30.05
C GLY A 153 -7.82 -11.22 30.94
N GLY A 154 -7.64 -12.49 31.30
CA GLY A 154 -8.57 -13.23 32.14
C GLY A 154 -8.68 -12.65 33.55
N LYS A 155 -9.90 -12.63 34.10
CA LYS A 155 -10.16 -12.23 35.49
C LYS A 155 -9.53 -13.26 36.43
N GLY A 156 -8.90 -12.79 37.50
CA GLY A 156 -8.45 -13.65 38.59
C GLY A 156 -9.62 -14.31 39.34
N GLY A 157 -9.39 -15.51 39.85
CA GLY A 157 -10.36 -16.25 40.65
C GLY A 157 -10.58 -15.66 42.04
N ASP A 158 -11.83 -15.65 42.51
CA ASP A 158 -12.17 -15.07 43.81
C ASP A 158 -11.75 -15.99 44.96
N GLY A 159 -11.21 -15.42 46.03
CA GLY A 159 -10.89 -16.15 47.26
C GLY A 159 -12.12 -16.31 48.15
N LEU A 160 -12.43 -17.55 48.57
CA LEU A 160 -13.60 -17.87 49.40
C LEU A 160 -13.15 -18.48 50.74
N ALA A 161 -14.08 -18.56 51.70
CA ALA A 161 -13.78 -19.07 53.04
C ALA A 161 -13.53 -20.59 53.07
N ASP A 162 -14.27 -21.34 52.25
CA ASP A 162 -14.26 -22.79 52.18
C ASP A 162 -13.80 -23.35 50.82
N GLY A 163 -13.44 -22.47 49.88
CA GLY A 163 -12.90 -22.82 48.57
C GLY A 163 -12.26 -21.63 47.85
N ALA A 164 -12.19 -21.70 46.53
CA ALA A 164 -11.73 -20.61 45.68
C ALA A 164 -12.31 -20.74 44.27
N GLY A 165 -12.44 -19.61 43.58
CA GLY A 165 -12.77 -19.56 42.16
C GLY A 165 -11.56 -19.83 41.27
N ASP A 166 -11.81 -20.45 40.12
CA ASP A 166 -10.87 -20.52 39.00
C ASP A 166 -10.75 -19.13 38.36
N GLY A 167 -9.57 -18.84 37.80
CA GLY A 167 -9.41 -17.70 36.91
C GLY A 167 -10.14 -17.95 35.58
N THR A 168 -10.49 -16.88 34.87
CA THR A 168 -11.09 -17.00 33.53
C THR A 168 -9.98 -17.05 32.47
N ASP A 169 -10.32 -17.58 31.31
CA ASP A 169 -9.46 -17.52 30.14
C ASP A 169 -9.32 -16.08 29.64
N GLY A 170 -8.23 -15.81 28.93
CA GLY A 170 -8.04 -14.58 28.18
C GLY A 170 -8.46 -14.73 26.72
N ASP A 171 -8.96 -13.64 26.14
CA ASP A 171 -9.49 -13.59 24.77
C ASP A 171 -8.54 -12.87 23.81
N PRO A 172 -8.57 -13.20 22.50
CA PRO A 172 -9.36 -14.28 21.90
C PRO A 172 -8.79 -15.68 22.16
N VAL A 173 -9.64 -16.64 22.53
CA VAL A 173 -9.23 -18.05 22.73
C VAL A 173 -8.94 -18.74 21.38
N PRO A 174 -7.73 -19.31 21.18
CA PRO A 174 -7.42 -20.10 19.98
C PRO A 174 -8.38 -21.27 19.81
N THR A 175 -8.77 -21.60 18.58
CA THR A 175 -9.61 -22.78 18.31
C THR A 175 -8.99 -23.61 17.19
N PRO A 176 -8.50 -24.84 17.48
CA PRO A 176 -8.42 -25.50 18.79
C PRO A 176 -7.33 -24.91 19.71
N ASN A 177 -7.44 -25.12 21.03
CA ASN A 177 -6.44 -24.71 22.03
C ASN A 177 -5.81 -25.92 22.76
N PRO A 178 -5.06 -26.79 22.07
CA PRO A 178 -4.48 -27.98 22.68
C PRO A 178 -3.37 -27.66 23.70
N ASP A 179 -2.72 -26.50 23.57
CA ASP A 179 -1.60 -26.06 24.39
C ASP A 179 -2.02 -25.12 25.53
N HIS A 180 -3.33 -24.97 25.76
CA HIS A 180 -3.90 -24.23 26.90
C HIS A 180 -3.50 -22.75 26.97
N HIS A 181 -3.23 -22.11 25.83
CA HIS A 181 -2.86 -20.70 25.78
C HIS A 181 -3.97 -19.81 26.34
N GLY A 182 -3.58 -18.85 27.17
CA GLY A 182 -4.49 -17.93 27.84
C GLY A 182 -5.49 -18.61 28.79
N GLN A 183 -5.34 -19.90 29.10
CA GLN A 183 -6.28 -20.59 30.00
C GLN A 183 -6.16 -20.08 31.44
N GLY A 184 -7.30 -19.91 32.11
CA GLY A 184 -7.39 -19.56 33.52
C GLY A 184 -6.82 -20.64 34.44
N GLY A 185 -6.19 -20.18 35.53
CA GLY A 185 -5.61 -21.02 36.56
C GLY A 185 -6.67 -21.57 37.51
N ILE A 186 -6.49 -22.82 37.93
CA ILE A 186 -7.40 -23.51 38.84
C ILE A 186 -7.34 -22.89 40.24
N GLY A 187 -8.49 -22.59 40.84
CA GLY A 187 -8.61 -22.14 42.22
C GLY A 187 -8.20 -23.23 43.22
N ASN A 188 -7.80 -22.81 44.41
CA ASN A 188 -7.36 -23.72 45.47
C ASN A 188 -8.39 -24.81 45.80
N ARG A 189 -7.95 -26.08 45.70
CA ARG A 189 -8.73 -27.26 46.05
C ARG A 189 -8.22 -27.87 47.37
N THR A 190 -8.76 -29.02 47.75
CA THR A 190 -8.41 -29.72 49.00
C THR A 190 -6.93 -30.12 49.12
N ASP A 191 -6.17 -30.07 48.02
CA ASP A 191 -4.72 -30.27 47.93
C ASP A 191 -3.87 -29.05 48.34
N GLY A 192 -4.50 -27.88 48.53
CA GLY A 192 -3.87 -26.69 49.11
C GLY A 192 -3.13 -25.77 48.12
N GLY A 193 -3.12 -26.09 46.82
CA GLY A 193 -2.49 -25.28 45.76
C GLY A 193 -3.50 -24.60 44.83
N CYS A 194 -3.17 -23.42 44.30
CA CYS A 194 -3.85 -22.83 43.14
C CYS A 194 -2.95 -22.98 41.90
N GLY A 195 -3.53 -22.83 40.70
CA GLY A 195 -2.83 -22.75 39.42
C GLY A 195 -2.67 -21.30 38.96
N ALA A 196 -1.52 -20.99 38.35
CA ALA A 196 -1.32 -19.74 37.62
C ALA A 196 -2.10 -19.76 36.31
N GLY A 197 -2.46 -18.58 35.81
CA GLY A 197 -2.99 -18.44 34.46
C GLY A 197 -1.91 -18.69 33.41
N PHE A 198 -2.30 -19.30 32.28
CA PHE A 198 -1.39 -19.55 31.18
C PHE A 198 -1.16 -18.28 30.35
N PRO A 199 0.06 -18.10 29.78
CA PRO A 199 0.33 -16.99 28.88
C PRO A 199 -0.49 -17.12 27.59
N GLY A 200 -0.89 -15.98 27.03
CA GLY A 200 -1.52 -15.90 25.72
C GLY A 200 -0.52 -16.09 24.59
N ILE A 201 -1.01 -16.56 23.44
CA ILE A 201 -0.20 -16.69 22.21
C ILE A 201 -0.14 -15.38 21.42
N SER A 202 0.95 -15.20 20.66
CA SER A 202 1.09 -14.07 19.74
C SER A 202 0.05 -14.09 18.63
N GLY A 203 -0.35 -12.89 18.19
CA GLY A 203 -1.24 -12.71 17.06
C GLY A 203 -0.56 -13.08 15.73
N ALA A 204 -1.36 -13.57 14.77
CA ALA A 204 -0.89 -13.85 13.43
C ALA A 204 -0.43 -12.57 12.72
N TRP A 205 0.64 -12.70 11.92
CA TRP A 205 1.13 -11.62 11.08
C TRP A 205 0.15 -11.29 9.95
N GLY A 206 0.13 -10.03 9.51
CA GLY A 206 -0.63 -9.61 8.35
C GLY A 206 -0.05 -10.19 7.06
N ALA A 207 -0.91 -10.57 6.14
CA ALA A 207 -0.55 -10.90 4.76
C ALA A 207 -0.05 -9.65 4.00
N ALA A 208 0.98 -9.84 3.17
CA ALA A 208 1.49 -8.81 2.28
C ALA A 208 0.43 -8.39 1.24
N GLY A 209 0.53 -7.14 0.79
CA GLY A 209 -0.31 -6.61 -0.27
C GLY A 209 0.00 -7.26 -1.62
N ALA A 210 -1.04 -7.47 -2.42
CA ALA A 210 -0.88 -7.92 -3.81
C ALA A 210 -0.07 -6.89 -4.61
N PRO A 211 0.81 -7.35 -5.54
CA PRO A 211 1.49 -6.47 -6.48
C PRO A 211 0.53 -5.59 -7.28
N GLY A 212 1.03 -4.45 -7.75
CA GLY A 212 0.30 -3.59 -8.68
C GLY A 212 0.13 -4.30 -10.02
N GLU A 213 -1.05 -4.14 -10.61
CA GLU A 213 -1.39 -4.67 -11.93
C GLU A 213 -1.88 -3.54 -12.84
N GLY A 214 -2.08 -3.86 -14.11
CA GLY A 214 -2.70 -2.96 -15.08
C GLY A 214 -1.74 -2.00 -15.79
N ILE A 215 -2.17 -1.54 -16.95
CA ILE A 215 -1.43 -0.60 -17.80
C ILE A 215 -1.80 0.87 -17.53
N GLY A 216 -2.71 1.13 -16.59
CA GLY A 216 -3.26 2.45 -16.28
C GLY A 216 -4.36 2.90 -17.25
N ARG A 217 -4.71 4.18 -17.20
CA ARG A 217 -5.70 4.81 -18.08
C ARG A 217 -5.12 6.05 -18.76
N LEU A 218 -5.56 6.31 -19.98
CA LEU A 218 -5.27 7.56 -20.68
C LEU A 218 -6.41 8.56 -20.48
N THR A 219 -6.04 9.82 -20.30
CA THR A 219 -6.95 10.96 -20.11
C THR A 219 -6.49 12.13 -20.97
N ASP A 220 -7.33 13.15 -21.08
CA ASP A 220 -7.00 14.44 -21.71
C ASP A 220 -5.79 15.17 -21.07
N ARG A 221 -5.37 14.74 -19.87
CA ARG A 221 -4.19 15.26 -19.16
C ARG A 221 -2.97 14.33 -19.22
N GLY A 222 -3.07 13.19 -19.91
CA GLY A 222 -2.02 12.18 -20.01
C GLY A 222 -2.37 10.89 -19.26
N TRP A 223 -1.35 10.23 -18.72
CA TRP A 223 -1.49 8.89 -18.12
C TRP A 223 -1.75 8.94 -16.61
N GLU A 224 -2.69 8.11 -16.15
CA GLU A 224 -2.99 7.84 -14.75
C GLU A 224 -2.76 6.36 -14.44
N GLY A 225 -1.96 6.08 -13.40
CA GLY A 225 -1.66 4.73 -12.95
C GLY A 225 -2.34 4.35 -11.65
N ASP A 226 -2.53 3.05 -11.46
CA ASP A 226 -2.93 2.47 -10.19
C ASP A 226 -1.72 2.27 -9.26
N LYS A 227 -2.01 1.77 -8.05
CA LYS A 227 -1.00 1.35 -7.08
C LYS A 227 -1.26 -0.08 -6.62
N ALA A 228 -0.21 -0.70 -6.10
CA ALA A 228 -0.30 -1.99 -5.44
C ALA A 228 -1.19 -1.93 -4.18
N ALA A 229 -1.67 -3.09 -3.74
CA ALA A 229 -2.50 -3.18 -2.55
C ALA A 229 -1.67 -2.88 -1.29
N ASP A 230 -2.32 -2.28 -0.28
CA ASP A 230 -1.72 -2.16 1.04
C ASP A 230 -1.67 -3.55 1.70
N GLY A 231 -0.69 -3.74 2.58
CA GLY A 231 -0.63 -4.93 3.42
C GLY A 231 -1.81 -4.99 4.39
N SER A 232 -2.18 -6.20 4.79
CA SER A 232 -3.23 -6.38 5.79
C SER A 232 -2.71 -6.13 7.21
N ARG A 233 -3.63 -5.85 8.14
CA ARG A 233 -3.31 -5.68 9.56
C ARG A 233 -2.94 -7.03 10.17
N GLY A 234 -2.00 -7.04 11.10
CA GLY A 234 -1.76 -8.18 11.99
C GLY A 234 -2.95 -8.41 12.93
N MET A 235 -3.07 -9.63 13.45
CA MET A 235 -4.07 -9.95 14.46
C MET A 235 -3.58 -9.51 15.86
N PRO A 236 -4.49 -9.12 16.77
CA PRO A 236 -4.14 -8.93 18.18
C PRO A 236 -3.57 -10.21 18.80
N GLY A 237 -2.71 -10.06 19.81
CA GLY A 237 -2.31 -11.17 20.67
C GLY A 237 -3.46 -11.61 21.57
N GLN A 238 -3.44 -12.87 22.01
CA GLN A 238 -4.39 -13.37 23.01
C GLN A 238 -4.05 -12.80 24.39
N GLY A 239 -5.05 -12.48 25.21
CA GLY A 239 -4.83 -12.17 26.63
C GLY A 239 -4.39 -13.37 27.46
N GLY A 240 -3.60 -13.14 28.50
CA GLY A 240 -3.22 -14.20 29.45
C GLY A 240 -4.41 -14.62 30.32
N GLY A 241 -4.40 -15.85 30.81
CA GLY A 241 -5.43 -16.34 31.74
C GLY A 241 -5.30 -15.71 33.12
N GLY A 242 -6.39 -15.61 33.86
CA GLY A 242 -6.36 -15.18 35.26
C GLY A 242 -5.84 -16.28 36.18
N GLY A 243 -5.17 -15.93 37.27
CA GLY A 243 -4.73 -16.89 38.28
C GLY A 243 -5.88 -17.36 39.17
N GLY A 244 -5.81 -18.60 39.68
CA GLY A 244 -6.80 -19.14 40.60
C GLY A 244 -6.72 -18.49 41.99
N GLY A 245 -7.87 -18.34 42.66
CA GLY A 245 -7.93 -17.84 44.04
C GLY A 245 -7.43 -18.85 45.07
N ARG A 246 -7.28 -18.40 46.33
CA ARG A 246 -6.98 -19.26 47.48
C ARG A 246 -8.13 -19.35 48.47
N ARG A 247 -8.17 -20.47 49.18
CA ARG A 247 -9.07 -20.70 50.31
C ARG A 247 -8.61 -19.93 51.54
N GLY A 248 -9.57 -19.35 52.26
CA GLY A 248 -9.37 -18.69 53.54
C GLY A 248 -9.90 -19.52 54.71
N GLY A 249 -10.80 -18.93 55.47
CA GLY A 249 -11.44 -19.55 56.61
C GLY A 249 -10.55 -19.62 57.85
N LEU A 250 -10.95 -20.45 58.81
CA LEU A 250 -10.31 -20.48 60.14
C LEU A 250 -8.81 -20.78 60.09
N ALA A 251 -8.37 -21.63 59.16
CA ALA A 251 -6.98 -22.07 59.04
C ALA A 251 -6.02 -20.96 58.55
N VAL A 252 -6.51 -20.03 57.72
CA VAL A 252 -5.69 -18.98 57.10
C VAL A 252 -5.97 -17.61 57.71
N CYS A 253 -7.22 -17.32 58.02
CA CYS A 253 -7.67 -16.01 58.49
C CYS A 253 -7.96 -15.95 59.99
N GLY A 254 -7.91 -17.08 60.71
CA GLY A 254 -8.36 -17.16 62.10
C GLY A 254 -9.87 -16.92 62.28
N VAL A 255 -10.61 -16.75 61.18
CA VAL A 255 -12.06 -16.48 61.17
C VAL A 255 -12.69 -17.29 60.04
N ALA A 256 -13.69 -18.11 60.40
CA ALA A 256 -14.32 -19.05 59.47
C ALA A 256 -15.05 -18.37 58.29
N SER A 257 -15.49 -17.11 58.43
CA SER A 257 -16.28 -16.40 57.42
C SER A 257 -15.44 -15.57 56.43
N LYS A 258 -14.11 -15.57 56.55
CA LYS A 258 -13.22 -14.72 55.77
C LYS A 258 -12.62 -15.46 54.58
N GLY A 259 -12.64 -14.84 53.40
CA GLY A 259 -12.12 -15.42 52.17
C GLY A 259 -10.59 -15.42 52.11
N GLY A 260 -10.03 -16.35 51.33
CA GLY A 260 -8.60 -16.36 51.05
C GLY A 260 -8.20 -15.31 50.03
N ALA A 261 -6.93 -15.29 49.60
CA ALA A 261 -6.46 -14.28 48.65
C ALA A 261 -7.05 -14.51 47.24
N GLY A 262 -7.44 -13.42 46.57
CA GLY A 262 -7.88 -13.47 45.17
C GLY A 262 -6.72 -13.73 44.22
N GLY A 263 -6.96 -14.42 43.10
CA GLY A 263 -5.98 -14.60 42.04
C GLY A 263 -5.71 -13.30 41.27
N GLY A 264 -4.54 -13.17 40.66
CA GLY A 264 -4.18 -12.01 39.84
C GLY A 264 -4.80 -12.11 38.45
N SER A 265 -5.14 -10.99 37.81
CA SER A 265 -5.64 -11.03 36.44
C SER A 265 -4.51 -11.30 35.44
N GLY A 266 -4.86 -11.91 34.31
CA GLY A 266 -3.97 -11.95 33.15
C GLY A 266 -3.81 -10.57 32.53
N GLY A 267 -2.72 -10.37 31.79
CA GLY A 267 -2.52 -9.17 30.97
C GLY A 267 -3.24 -9.29 29.63
N ALA A 268 -3.67 -8.16 29.05
CA ALA A 268 -4.25 -8.15 27.71
C ALA A 268 -3.15 -8.38 26.66
N GLY A 269 -3.50 -8.94 25.51
CA GLY A 269 -2.59 -9.04 24.37
C GLY A 269 -2.37 -7.68 23.70
N GLY A 270 -1.23 -7.55 23.02
CA GLY A 270 -0.88 -6.37 22.24
C GLY A 270 -1.68 -6.28 20.94
N CYS A 271 -1.84 -5.07 20.40
CA CYS A 271 -2.58 -4.88 19.17
C CYS A 271 -1.79 -5.27 17.93
N GLY A 272 -2.48 -5.75 16.90
CA GLY A 272 -1.85 -6.04 15.62
C GLY A 272 -1.43 -4.77 14.87
N GLY A 273 -0.23 -4.81 14.29
CA GLY A 273 0.33 -3.72 13.50
C GLY A 273 -0.45 -3.48 12.20
N ARG A 274 -0.55 -2.21 11.79
CA ARG A 274 -1.09 -1.82 10.48
C ARG A 274 -0.18 -2.32 9.34
N GLY A 275 -0.79 -2.72 8.23
CA GLY A 275 -0.02 -3.12 7.05
C GLY A 275 0.65 -1.94 6.35
N GLY A 276 1.77 -2.18 5.68
CA GLY A 276 2.50 -1.20 4.91
C GLY A 276 1.73 -0.73 3.68
N ARG A 277 1.99 0.49 3.21
CA ARG A 277 1.33 1.02 2.01
C ARG A 277 1.88 0.38 0.74
N GLY A 278 1.02 0.09 -0.23
CA GLY A 278 1.44 -0.39 -1.54
C GLY A 278 2.22 0.69 -2.31
N GLY A 279 3.20 0.26 -3.12
CA GLY A 279 3.93 1.14 -4.04
C GLY A 279 3.10 1.48 -5.28
N GLU A 280 3.30 2.67 -5.85
CA GLU A 280 2.64 3.08 -7.10
C GLU A 280 3.26 2.38 -8.31
N ASN A 281 2.47 2.17 -9.36
CA ASN A 281 3.01 1.70 -10.63
C ASN A 281 3.95 2.77 -11.24
N GLY A 282 4.98 2.30 -11.93
CA GLY A 282 5.90 3.15 -12.68
C GLY A 282 5.19 3.84 -13.83
N ARG A 283 5.52 5.11 -14.09
CA ARG A 283 4.93 5.82 -15.24
C ARG A 283 5.50 5.24 -16.54
N PRO A 284 4.64 5.02 -17.55
CA PRO A 284 5.12 4.66 -18.86
C PRO A 284 5.84 5.84 -19.50
N THR A 285 6.60 5.59 -20.55
CA THR A 285 6.92 6.60 -21.55
C THR A 285 6.10 6.30 -22.81
N ILE A 286 5.56 7.34 -23.41
CA ILE A 286 4.61 7.26 -24.52
C ILE A 286 5.03 8.27 -25.58
N GLY A 287 5.28 7.78 -26.80
CA GLY A 287 5.54 8.64 -27.93
C GLY A 287 4.32 9.51 -28.26
N ILE A 288 3.27 8.86 -28.77
CA ILE A 288 1.99 9.50 -29.12
C ILE A 288 0.85 8.85 -28.34
N ALA A 289 -0.03 9.66 -27.73
CA ALA A 289 -1.31 9.21 -27.19
C ALA A 289 -2.46 9.72 -28.04
N ALA A 290 -3.30 8.83 -28.57
CA ALA A 290 -4.48 9.17 -29.36
C ALA A 290 -5.77 8.77 -28.63
N LEU A 291 -6.52 9.77 -28.18
CA LEU A 291 -7.80 9.62 -27.49
C LEU A 291 -8.90 9.78 -28.52
N HIS A 292 -9.70 8.74 -28.77
CA HIS A 292 -10.79 8.73 -29.76
C HIS A 292 -10.58 9.61 -31.00
N ALA A 293 -9.44 9.42 -31.64
CA ALA A 293 -8.94 10.27 -32.71
C ALA A 293 -8.34 9.44 -33.83
N LYS A 294 -8.43 9.98 -35.05
CA LYS A 294 -7.83 9.38 -36.23
C LYS A 294 -6.37 9.79 -36.33
N LEU A 295 -5.47 8.82 -36.25
CA LEU A 295 -4.02 9.04 -36.34
C LEU A 295 -3.44 8.25 -37.51
N THR A 296 -2.81 8.97 -38.42
CA THR A 296 -2.00 8.38 -39.49
C THR A 296 -0.54 8.77 -39.29
N VAL A 297 0.36 7.80 -39.21
CA VAL A 297 1.81 8.05 -39.07
C VAL A 297 2.53 7.48 -40.28
N ARG A 298 3.33 8.31 -40.96
CA ARG A 298 4.03 7.96 -42.20
C ARG A 298 5.50 8.36 -42.18
N ASP A 299 6.38 7.44 -42.57
CA ASP A 299 7.81 7.70 -42.81
C ASP A 299 8.46 8.46 -41.65
N SER A 300 8.12 8.11 -40.41
CA SER A 300 8.43 8.88 -39.20
C SER A 300 9.13 8.02 -38.16
N LEU A 301 9.93 8.67 -37.30
CA LEU A 301 10.60 8.04 -36.17
C LEU A 301 9.84 8.35 -34.88
N ILE A 302 9.49 7.31 -34.12
CA ILE A 302 8.94 7.42 -32.77
C ILE A 302 9.93 6.82 -31.78
N GLU A 303 10.61 7.69 -31.04
CA GLU A 303 11.57 7.33 -29.99
C GLU A 303 10.96 7.55 -28.60
N THR A 304 11.21 6.61 -27.70
CA THR A 304 10.94 6.76 -26.26
C THR A 304 12.20 6.43 -25.46
N LEU A 305 12.35 7.02 -24.28
CA LEU A 305 13.44 6.68 -23.36
C LEU A 305 13.02 5.61 -22.35
N ASP A 306 13.74 5.44 -21.25
CA ASP A 306 13.41 4.40 -20.27
C ASP A 306 12.08 4.72 -19.57
N ALA A 307 11.24 3.71 -19.41
CA ALA A 307 10.02 3.83 -18.60
C ALA A 307 10.33 3.74 -17.09
N GLY A 308 9.41 4.24 -16.27
CA GLY A 308 9.61 4.36 -14.84
C GLY A 308 9.57 3.02 -14.11
N ARG A 309 10.46 2.83 -13.13
CA ARG A 309 10.40 1.67 -12.23
C ARG A 309 9.14 1.71 -11.35
N GLY A 310 8.54 0.56 -11.04
CA GLY A 310 7.51 0.45 -10.01
C GLY A 310 8.01 0.80 -8.61
N GLY A 311 7.13 1.37 -7.79
CA GLY A 311 7.44 1.72 -6.41
C GLY A 311 7.57 0.49 -5.52
N ASP A 312 8.58 0.46 -4.66
CA ASP A 312 8.72 -0.58 -3.63
C ASP A 312 7.55 -0.55 -2.64
N GLY A 313 7.17 -1.72 -2.12
CA GLY A 313 6.17 -1.84 -1.07
C GLY A 313 6.66 -1.28 0.28
N GLY A 314 5.77 -0.60 1.00
CA GLY A 314 6.08 -0.01 2.30
C GLY A 314 6.25 -1.07 3.39
N PRO A 315 7.14 -0.84 4.38
CA PRO A 315 7.25 -1.71 5.54
C PRO A 315 6.00 -1.61 6.43
N PRO A 316 5.62 -2.70 7.13
CA PRO A 316 4.52 -2.70 8.07
C PRO A 316 4.85 -2.03 9.40
N GLU A 317 3.80 -1.79 10.19
CA GLU A 317 3.91 -1.48 11.60
C GLU A 317 4.12 -2.76 12.42
N HIS A 318 4.97 -2.68 13.45
CA HIS A 318 5.17 -3.79 14.38
C HIS A 318 3.97 -3.97 15.30
N GLY A 319 3.65 -5.22 15.64
CA GLY A 319 2.61 -5.52 16.62
C GLY A 319 3.01 -5.08 18.03
N GLY A 320 2.02 -4.66 18.81
CA GLY A 320 2.14 -4.22 20.20
C GLY A 320 2.62 -5.34 21.12
N GLU A 321 3.32 -5.00 22.20
CA GLU A 321 3.74 -5.99 23.19
C GLU A 321 2.55 -6.44 24.05
N GLY A 322 2.63 -7.66 24.56
CA GLY A 322 1.64 -8.20 25.49
C GLY A 322 1.74 -7.56 26.88
N GLY A 323 0.59 -7.37 27.52
CA GLY A 323 0.53 -6.92 28.90
C GLY A 323 1.04 -7.98 29.88
N ARG A 324 1.78 -7.56 30.91
CA ARG A 324 2.21 -8.47 31.98
C ARG A 324 1.01 -8.92 32.82
N GLY A 325 0.95 -10.20 33.18
CA GLY A 325 0.00 -10.69 34.19
C GLY A 325 0.33 -10.13 35.58
N ALA A 326 -0.67 -10.06 36.44
CA ALA A 326 -0.49 -9.58 37.81
C ALA A 326 -0.37 -10.71 38.83
N PRO A 327 0.39 -10.51 39.92
CA PRO A 327 0.34 -11.37 41.09
C PRO A 327 -1.06 -11.44 41.71
N GLY A 328 -1.38 -12.57 42.35
CA GLY A 328 -2.55 -12.66 43.23
C GLY A 328 -2.35 -11.89 44.53
N GLY A 329 -3.37 -11.87 45.40
CA GLY A 329 -3.25 -11.23 46.71
C GLY A 329 -2.34 -12.02 47.67
N ALA A 330 -1.83 -11.32 48.69
CA ALA A 330 -1.00 -11.93 49.72
C ALA A 330 -1.84 -12.45 50.89
N VAL A 331 -1.30 -13.46 51.56
CA VAL A 331 -1.62 -13.83 52.94
C VAL A 331 -0.51 -13.26 53.83
N GLY A 332 -0.85 -12.75 55.02
CA GLY A 332 0.10 -12.14 55.96
C GLY A 332 1.23 -13.05 56.47
N ASP A 333 1.23 -14.33 56.10
CA ASP A 333 2.28 -15.32 56.35
C ASP A 333 3.32 -15.42 55.21
N GLY A 334 3.18 -14.61 54.16
CA GLY A 334 4.05 -14.60 52.99
C GLY A 334 3.57 -15.48 51.82
N THR A 335 2.45 -16.19 51.97
CA THR A 335 1.88 -17.03 50.90
C THR A 335 1.08 -16.17 49.92
N TRP A 336 1.45 -16.16 48.64
CA TRP A 336 0.72 -15.44 47.59
C TRP A 336 -0.29 -16.36 46.88
N SER A 337 -1.44 -15.82 46.51
CA SER A 337 -2.32 -16.44 45.52
C SER A 337 -1.68 -16.46 44.14
N CYS A 338 -2.28 -17.20 43.21
CA CYS A 338 -1.69 -17.44 41.91
C CYS A 338 -1.81 -16.23 40.99
N GLY A 339 -0.73 -15.95 40.26
CA GLY A 339 -0.68 -14.86 39.31
C GLY A 339 -1.39 -15.20 38.00
N GLY A 340 -1.81 -14.17 37.28
CA GLY A 340 -2.27 -14.30 35.90
C GLY A 340 -1.11 -14.45 34.92
N GLY A 341 -1.42 -14.97 33.75
CA GLY A 341 -0.50 -15.09 32.62
C GLY A 341 -0.27 -13.77 31.90
N ASN A 342 0.85 -13.65 31.19
CA ASN A 342 1.10 -12.53 30.29
C ASN A 342 0.22 -12.64 29.04
N GLY A 343 -0.20 -11.51 28.49
CA GLY A 343 -0.77 -11.46 27.15
C GLY A 343 0.29 -11.75 26.08
N GLY A 344 -0.17 -12.23 24.92
CA GLY A 344 0.66 -12.43 23.74
C GLY A 344 0.92 -11.11 23.01
N ARG A 345 2.02 -11.09 22.25
CA ARG A 345 2.37 -9.97 21.37
C ARG A 345 1.40 -9.89 20.19
N GLY A 346 1.04 -8.70 19.75
CA GLY A 346 0.33 -8.49 18.49
C GLY A 346 1.16 -8.97 17.29
N GLY A 347 0.47 -9.42 16.24
CA GLY A 347 1.13 -9.72 14.98
C GLY A 347 1.57 -8.44 14.27
N ASP A 348 2.72 -8.47 13.60
CA ASP A 348 3.14 -7.37 12.72
C ASP A 348 2.18 -7.24 11.54
N GLY A 349 2.03 -6.04 11.01
CA GLY A 349 1.30 -5.84 9.75
C GLY A 349 1.97 -6.56 8.58
N GLY A 350 1.25 -6.73 7.48
CA GLY A 350 1.85 -7.21 6.22
C GLY A 350 2.54 -6.09 5.47
N TYR A 351 3.60 -6.40 4.72
CA TYR A 351 4.24 -5.43 3.83
C TYR A 351 3.27 -4.95 2.74
N GLY A 352 3.43 -3.72 2.27
CA GLY A 352 2.69 -3.25 1.10
C GLY A 352 3.11 -4.00 -0.16
N GLY A 353 2.21 -4.13 -1.13
CA GLY A 353 2.56 -4.72 -2.42
C GLY A 353 3.54 -3.85 -3.22
N PRO A 354 4.40 -4.44 -4.07
CA PRO A 354 5.25 -3.69 -4.99
C PRO A 354 4.46 -3.23 -6.22
N GLY A 355 4.73 -2.02 -6.70
CA GLY A 355 4.14 -1.50 -7.94
C GLY A 355 4.71 -2.16 -9.20
N ARG A 356 3.91 -2.19 -10.26
CA ARG A 356 4.32 -2.64 -11.61
C ARG A 356 5.30 -1.65 -12.25
N GLY A 357 6.21 -2.11 -13.09
CA GLY A 357 7.04 -1.25 -13.94
C GLY A 357 6.24 -0.56 -15.05
N GLY A 358 6.65 0.65 -15.43
CA GLY A 358 6.03 1.39 -16.53
C GLY A 358 6.37 0.80 -17.89
N ASP A 359 5.43 0.90 -18.83
CA ASP A 359 5.61 0.46 -20.22
C ASP A 359 6.37 1.50 -21.06
N SER A 360 7.10 1.02 -22.07
CA SER A 360 7.71 1.86 -23.10
C SER A 360 6.89 1.72 -24.37
N ILE A 361 6.14 2.77 -24.73
CA ILE A 361 5.07 2.69 -25.72
C ILE A 361 5.33 3.68 -26.86
N GLY A 362 5.39 3.19 -28.09
CA GLY A 362 5.46 4.06 -29.27
C GLY A 362 4.18 4.88 -29.44
N ILE A 363 3.06 4.19 -29.69
CA ILE A 363 1.74 4.80 -29.87
C ILE A 363 0.71 4.13 -28.96
N ALA A 364 0.10 4.92 -28.07
CA ALA A 364 -1.00 4.50 -27.23
C ALA A 364 -2.33 5.03 -27.80
N TYR A 365 -3.36 4.19 -27.91
CA TYR A 365 -4.63 4.58 -28.54
C TYR A 365 -5.85 3.91 -27.90
N LEU A 366 -7.03 4.51 -28.07
CA LEU A 366 -8.30 3.95 -27.60
C LEU A 366 -9.06 3.19 -28.70
N ASP A 367 -9.05 3.73 -29.93
CA ASP A 367 -9.81 3.21 -31.07
C ASP A 367 -8.89 2.57 -32.12
N GLU A 368 -9.01 1.25 -32.30
CA GLU A 368 -8.11 0.45 -33.14
C GLU A 368 -8.29 0.71 -34.64
N ASP A 369 -9.52 0.98 -35.07
CA ASP A 369 -9.86 1.28 -36.47
C ASP A 369 -9.44 2.68 -36.92
N GLN A 370 -8.93 3.49 -36.00
CA GLN A 370 -8.54 4.88 -36.23
C GLN A 370 -7.02 5.09 -36.34
N LEU A 371 -6.22 4.01 -36.28
CA LEU A 371 -4.76 4.06 -36.40
C LEU A 371 -4.30 3.53 -37.77
N THR A 372 -3.48 4.30 -38.49
CA THR A 372 -2.84 3.88 -39.74
C THR A 372 -1.34 4.14 -39.71
N LEU A 373 -0.52 3.13 -39.99
CA LEU A 373 0.95 3.23 -39.95
C LEU A 373 1.56 2.84 -41.30
N GLN A 374 2.53 3.61 -41.78
CA GLN A 374 3.32 3.28 -42.97
C GLN A 374 4.76 3.76 -42.81
N GLY A 375 5.76 2.88 -42.94
CA GLY A 375 7.17 3.32 -42.89
C GLY A 375 7.59 3.92 -41.54
N VAL A 376 6.91 3.53 -40.45
CA VAL A 376 7.22 4.03 -39.10
C VAL A 376 8.37 3.23 -38.51
N ILE A 377 9.33 3.93 -37.92
CA ILE A 377 10.45 3.33 -37.18
C ILE A 377 10.21 3.58 -35.69
N PHE A 378 10.30 2.52 -34.88
CA PHE A 378 10.20 2.60 -33.43
C PHE A 378 11.57 2.36 -32.80
N GLU A 379 12.02 3.29 -31.98
CA GLU A 379 13.21 3.16 -31.13
C GLU A 379 12.77 3.32 -29.67
N LEU A 380 12.39 2.21 -29.05
CA LEU A 380 11.80 2.24 -27.72
C LEU A 380 12.86 1.99 -26.65
N GLY A 381 12.83 2.80 -25.59
CA GLY A 381 13.68 2.58 -24.44
C GLY A 381 13.23 1.36 -23.64
N PRO A 382 14.08 0.87 -22.72
CA PRO A 382 13.75 -0.30 -21.91
C PRO A 382 12.53 -0.01 -21.02
N PRO A 383 11.67 -1.02 -20.81
CA PRO A 383 10.57 -0.89 -19.88
C PRO A 383 11.06 -0.80 -18.43
N GLY A 384 10.22 -0.23 -17.57
CA GLY A 384 10.49 -0.09 -16.15
C GLY A 384 10.51 -1.44 -15.45
N LYS A 385 11.41 -1.61 -14.49
CA LYS A 385 11.40 -2.79 -13.62
C LYS A 385 10.27 -2.71 -12.60
N GLY A 386 9.75 -3.86 -12.17
CA GLY A 386 8.86 -3.94 -11.03
C GLY A 386 9.48 -3.37 -9.76
N GLY A 387 8.63 -2.88 -8.86
CA GLY A 387 9.01 -2.58 -7.49
C GLY A 387 9.34 -3.85 -6.72
N THR A 388 9.87 -3.68 -5.52
CA THR A 388 10.22 -4.79 -4.62
C THR A 388 9.47 -4.67 -3.29
N SER A 389 9.06 -5.80 -2.75
CA SER A 389 8.52 -5.94 -1.40
C SER A 389 8.97 -7.26 -0.81
N TRP A 390 8.50 -7.56 0.40
CA TRP A 390 8.91 -8.72 1.17
C TRP A 390 7.70 -9.42 1.77
N SER A 391 7.81 -10.72 1.97
CA SER A 391 6.95 -11.42 2.91
C SER A 391 7.68 -11.62 4.23
N HIS A 392 6.92 -12.02 5.24
CA HIS A 392 7.44 -12.26 6.57
C HIS A 392 8.40 -13.45 6.67
N ASP A 393 8.40 -14.38 5.71
CA ASP A 393 9.39 -15.48 5.67
C ASP A 393 10.74 -15.06 5.04
N GLY A 394 10.85 -13.79 4.63
CA GLY A 394 12.04 -13.23 3.97
C GLY A 394 12.07 -13.43 2.45
N SER A 395 11.05 -14.05 1.86
CA SER A 395 10.91 -14.10 0.41
C SER A 395 10.63 -12.70 -0.17
N MET A 396 11.27 -12.44 -1.30
CA MET A 396 11.08 -11.21 -2.06
C MET A 396 9.83 -11.35 -2.93
N ILE A 397 8.99 -10.31 -2.94
CA ILE A 397 7.86 -10.16 -3.84
C ILE A 397 8.23 -9.05 -4.82
N THR A 398 8.13 -9.31 -6.12
CA THR A 398 8.42 -8.31 -7.15
C THR A 398 7.16 -7.97 -7.91
N GLY A 399 7.00 -6.69 -8.25
CA GLY A 399 6.01 -6.26 -9.24
C GLY A 399 6.38 -6.82 -10.61
N GLU A 400 5.41 -6.91 -11.50
CA GLU A 400 5.70 -7.23 -12.90
C GLU A 400 6.55 -6.10 -13.53
N ASP A 401 7.45 -6.47 -14.43
CA ASP A 401 8.14 -5.51 -15.27
C ASP A 401 7.15 -4.91 -16.30
N GLY A 402 7.44 -3.71 -16.76
CA GLY A 402 6.78 -3.15 -17.93
C GLY A 402 7.16 -3.90 -19.21
N MET A 403 6.51 -3.54 -20.30
CA MET A 403 6.77 -4.07 -21.63
C MET A 403 7.18 -2.96 -22.60
N GLU A 404 7.92 -3.35 -23.63
CA GLU A 404 8.22 -2.52 -24.78
C GLU A 404 7.22 -2.85 -25.89
N ILE A 405 6.46 -1.84 -26.34
CA ILE A 405 5.32 -2.05 -27.24
C ILE A 405 5.24 -0.93 -28.28
N GLU A 406 5.33 -1.27 -29.56
CA GLU A 406 5.20 -0.30 -30.66
C GLU A 406 3.83 0.40 -30.65
N THR A 407 2.76 -0.38 -30.47
CA THR A 407 1.41 0.14 -30.38
C THR A 407 0.62 -0.57 -29.28
N LEU A 408 -0.03 0.18 -28.38
CA LEU A 408 -0.82 -0.38 -27.30
C LEU A 408 -2.23 0.23 -27.28
N ARG A 409 -3.23 -0.63 -27.36
CA ARG A 409 -4.61 -0.25 -27.13
C ARG A 409 -4.91 -0.18 -25.64
N PHE A 410 -5.43 0.95 -25.17
CA PHE A 410 -5.91 1.11 -23.81
C PHE A 410 -7.42 0.82 -23.73
N PRO A 411 -7.89 0.18 -22.65
CA PRO A 411 -9.31 0.08 -22.36
C PRO A 411 -9.87 1.46 -21.96
N GLU A 412 -11.16 1.67 -22.21
CA GLU A 412 -11.90 2.86 -21.74
C GLU A 412 -11.96 2.98 -20.21
#